data_AF-D6SMK7-F1
#
_entry.id   AF-D6SMK7-F1
#
_cell.length_a   1.000
_cell.length_b   1.000
_cell.length_c   1.000
_cell.angle_alpha   90.00
_cell.angle_beta   90.00
_cell.angle_gamma   90.00
#
_symmetry.space_group_name_H-M   'P 1'
#
loop_
_entity.id
_entity.type
_entity.pdbx_description
1 polymer ?
#
loop_
_entity_poly.entity_id
_entity_poly.type
_entity_poly.pdbx_seq_one_letter_code
_entity_poly.pdbx_strand_id
1 'polypeptide(L)' 'MCSNKKPDLKDFLDNLKKPMPLSRKAGLYFRNNLLKIRKLQSCCGNHGEPGC' A
#
# COMPACT_ATOMS: atom_id res chain seq x y z
N MET A 1 -2.75 -13.94 -4.85
CA MET A 1 -1.41 -14.13 -5.46
C MET A 1 -0.61 -12.84 -5.32
N CYS A 2 0.62 -12.88 -4.82
CA CYS A 2 1.51 -11.72 -4.85
C CYS A 2 1.88 -11.47 -6.32
N SER A 3 1.43 -10.36 -6.91
CA SER A 3 1.85 -10.01 -8.26
C SER A 3 3.28 -9.47 -8.19
N ASN A 4 4.22 -10.00 -8.98
CA ASN A 4 5.57 -9.47 -9.16
C ASN A 4 5.55 -8.16 -9.99
N LYS A 5 4.51 -7.34 -9.84
CA LYS A 5 4.42 -6.04 -10.49
C LYS A 5 5.41 -5.14 -9.76
N LYS A 6 6.40 -4.61 -10.47
CA LYS A 6 7.34 -3.62 -9.93
C LYS A 6 6.53 -2.50 -9.28
N PRO A 7 6.93 -1.99 -8.09
CA PRO A 7 6.24 -0.88 -7.45
C PRO A 7 6.20 0.31 -8.40
N ASP A 8 5.02 0.62 -8.92
CA ASP A 8 4.82 1.73 -9.85
C ASP A 8 4.37 2.96 -9.06
N LEU A 9 5.06 4.09 -9.27
CA LEU A 9 4.75 5.35 -8.61
C LEU A 9 3.32 5.83 -8.91
N LYS A 10 2.75 5.48 -10.07
CA LYS A 10 1.37 5.85 -10.42
C LYS A 10 0.36 5.09 -9.57
N ASP A 11 0.53 3.78 -9.39
CA ASP A 11 -0.33 2.96 -8.52
C ASP A 11 -0.32 3.52 -7.08
N PHE A 12 0.85 3.91 -6.58
CA PHE A 12 1.00 4.49 -5.24
C PHE A 12 0.26 5.83 -5.09
N LEU A 13 0.37 6.70 -6.09
CA LEU A 13 -0.33 7.99 -6.11
C LEU A 13 -1.84 7.83 -6.27
N ASP A 14 -2.28 6.86 -7.07
CA ASP A 14 -3.71 6.55 -7.29
C ASP A 14 -4.35 6.01 -6.00
N ASN A 15 -3.66 5.09 -5.31
CA ASN A 15 -4.07 4.57 -4.01
C ASN A 15 -4.07 5.65 -2.92
N LEU A 16 -3.11 6.59 -2.97
CA LEU A 16 -3.08 7.74 -2.07
C LEU A 16 -4.21 8.73 -2.37
N LYS A 17 -4.65 8.86 -3.62
CA LYS A 17 -5.75 9.74 -4.02
C LYS A 17 -7.14 9.22 -3.65
N LYS A 18 -7.27 7.96 -3.23
CA LYS A 18 -8.58 7.40 -2.84
C LYS A 18 -9.25 8.23 -1.73
N PRO A 19 -10.54 8.58 -1.89
CA PRO A 19 -11.29 9.32 -0.88
C PRO A 19 -11.57 8.41 0.30
N MET A 20 -10.82 8.61 1.39
CA MET A 20 -11.00 7.89 2.65
C MET A 20 -10.68 8.80 3.85
N PRO A 21 -11.23 8.52 5.04
CA PRO A 21 -10.91 9.27 6.25
C PRO A 21 -9.41 9.24 6.55
N LEU A 22 -8.84 10.37 7.01
CA LEU A 22 -7.40 10.50 7.29
C LEU A 22 -6.88 9.46 8.28
N SER A 23 -7.67 9.12 9.30
CA SER A 23 -7.37 8.07 10.28
C SER A 23 -7.21 6.70 9.63
N ARG A 24 -8.12 6.34 8.71
CA ARG A 24 -8.07 5.09 7.94
C ARG A 24 -6.88 5.09 6.97
N LYS A 25 -6.63 6.22 6.30
CA LYS A 25 -5.46 6.39 5.41
C LYS A 25 -4.14 6.17 6.16
N ALA A 26 -3.98 6.81 7.31
CA ALA A 26 -2.79 6.64 8.15
C ALA A 26 -2.65 5.20 8.62
N GLY A 27 -3.73 4.60 9.15
CA GLY A 27 -3.72 3.20 9.61
C GLY A 27 -3.29 2.22 8.51
N LEU A 28 -3.82 2.37 7.29
CA LEU A 28 -3.44 1.55 6.14
C LEU A 28 -2.00 1.80 5.71
N TYR A 29 -1.56 3.06 5.65
CA TYR A 29 -0.18 3.42 5.31
C TYR A 29 0.82 2.81 6.30
N PHE A 30 0.58 2.95 7.61
CA PHE A 30 1.43 2.37 8.65
C PHE A 30 1.42 0.84 8.59
N ARG A 31 0.26 0.21 8.45
CA ARG A 31 0.13 -1.25 8.36
C ARG A 31 0.87 -1.82 7.15
N ASN A 32 0.74 -1.18 5.99
CA ASN A 32 1.41 -1.61 4.75
C ASN A 32 2.92 -1.39 4.81
N ASN A 33 3.39 -0.29 5.40
CA ASN A 33 4.82 -0.07 5.65
C ASN A 33 5.39 -1.06 6.69
N LEU A 34 4.65 -1.36 7.77
CA LEU A 34 5.02 -2.39 8.75
C LEU A 34 5.13 -3.77 8.10
N LEU A 35 4.20 -4.13 7.22
CA LEU A 35 4.26 -5.38 6.47
C LEU A 35 5.44 -5.41 5.50
N LYS A 36 5.77 -4.30 4.84
CA LYS A 36 6.99 -4.17 4.03
C LYS A 36 8.25 -4.43 4.85
N ILE A 37 8.36 -3.82 6.03
CA ILE A 37 9.53 -4.00 6.91
C ILE A 37 9.58 -5.43 7.44
N ARG A 38 8.46 -5.96 7.92
CA ARG A 38 8.39 -7.26 8.59
C ARG A 38 8.52 -8.44 7.63
N LYS A 39 7.89 -8.37 6.45
CA LYS A 39 7.90 -9.44 5.44
C LYS A 39 8.92 -9.22 4.34
N LEU A 40 9.58 -8.05 4.29
CA LEU A 40 10.47 -7.65 3.18
C LEU A 40 9.79 -7.78 1.80
N GLN A 41 8.46 -7.72 1.77
CA GLN A 41 7.65 -7.89 0.57
C GLN A 41 6.86 -6.62 0.30
N SER A 42 6.94 -6.12 -0.93
CA SER A 42 6.09 -5.03 -1.38
C SER A 42 4.74 -5.57 -1.86
N CYS A 43 3.66 -5.10 -1.23
CA CYS A 43 2.30 -5.11 -1.79
C CYS A 43 1.67 -6.46 -2.14
N CYS A 44 2.04 -7.51 -1.43
CA CYS A 44 1.36 -8.79 -1.59
C CYS A 44 -0.02 -8.82 -0.89
N GLY A 45 -1.09 -8.83 -1.69
CA GLY A 45 -2.48 -8.96 -1.20
C GLY A 45 -3.18 -7.63 -0.87
N ASN A 46 -2.45 -6.52 -0.94
CA ASN A 46 -2.91 -5.19 -0.54
C ASN A 46 -2.86 -4.18 -1.72
N HIS A 47 -2.86 -4.68 -2.96
CA HIS A 47 -2.90 -3.82 -4.15
C HIS A 47 -4.19 -3.00 -4.14
N GLY A 48 -4.07 -1.68 -4.00
CA GLY A 48 -5.22 -0.80 -3.86
C GLY A 48 -5.25 0.02 -2.57
N GLU A 49 -4.41 -0.31 -1.59
CA GLU A 49 -4.36 0.37 -0.29
C GLU A 49 -3.19 1.37 -0.24
N PRO A 50 -3.34 2.51 0.45
CA PRO A 50 -2.26 3.48 0.58
C PRO A 50 -1.04 2.85 1.30
N GLY A 51 0.17 3.14 0.81
CA GLY A 51 1.40 2.44 1.22
C GLY A 51 1.79 1.28 0.30
N CYS A 52 0.87 0.97 -0.62
CA CYS A 52 1.00 0.30 -1.90
C CYS A 52 0.32 1.17 -2.97
#